data_AF-A0A800CDV0-F1
#
_entry.id   AF-A0A800CDV0-F1
#
_cell.length_a   1.000
_cell.length_b   1.000
_cell.length_c   1.000
_cell.angle_alpha   90.00
_cell.angle_beta   90.00
_cell.angle_gamma   90.00
#
_symmetry.space_group_name_H-M   'P 1'
#
loop_
_entity.id
_entity.type
_entity.pdbx_description
1 polymer ?
#
loop_
_entity_poly.entity_id
_entity_poly.type
_entity_poly.pdbx_seq_one_letter_code
_entity_poly.pdbx_strand_id
1 'polypeptide(L)'
;MKKNKRRRAFDPHQKITAVLSVWTEKKTTTQMCRELSISSSLLNQWQNQAMAAMVTALSPKRPGQSKALNPRLNRLIEKNLPDPTLKMQKRLRAIEKAS
;
A
#
# COMPACT_ATOMS: atom_id res chain seq x y z
N MET A 1 7.06 -18.40 32.39
CA MET A 1 5.96 -17.50 31.96
C MET A 1 6.48 -16.52 30.90
N LYS A 2 6.14 -16.69 29.61
CA LYS A 2 6.56 -15.75 28.55
C LYS A 2 5.60 -14.56 28.55
N LYS A 3 6.04 -13.42 29.10
CA LYS A 3 5.26 -12.17 29.14
C LYS A 3 4.98 -11.73 27.70
N ASN A 4 3.71 -11.72 27.30
CA ASN A 4 3.25 -11.29 25.99
C ASN A 4 3.52 -9.78 25.86
N LYS A 5 4.71 -9.40 25.37
CA LYS A 5 5.06 -8.01 25.07
C LYS A 5 4.05 -7.52 24.02
N ARG A 6 3.14 -6.63 24.43
CA ARG A 6 2.22 -5.94 23.52
C ARG A 6 3.07 -5.37 22.38
N ARG A 7 2.89 -5.88 21.17
CA ARG A 7 3.63 -5.40 20.00
C ARG A 7 3.25 -3.94 19.80
N ARG A 8 4.17 -3.03 20.10
CA ARG A 8 3.96 -1.59 19.88
C ARG A 8 3.77 -1.39 18.38
N ALA A 9 2.58 -1.00 17.97
CA ALA A 9 2.29 -0.66 16.60
C ALA A 9 2.84 0.76 16.35
N PHE A 10 3.74 0.88 15.38
CA PHE A 10 4.23 2.18 14.91
C PHE A 10 3.45 2.56 13.66
N ASP A 11 2.96 3.79 13.63
CA ASP A 11 2.33 4.36 12.45
C ASP A 11 3.31 4.32 11.26
N PRO A 12 2.87 3.95 10.05
CA PRO A 12 3.69 4.04 8.84
C PRO A 12 4.43 5.37 8.69
N HIS A 13 3.77 6.49 8.98
CA HIS A 13 4.37 7.83 8.89
C HIS A 13 5.54 7.97 9.87
N GLN A 14 5.39 7.51 11.11
CA GLN A 14 6.46 7.56 12.12
C GLN A 14 7.70 6.77 11.68
N LYS A 15 7.52 5.60 11.05
CA LYS A 15 8.64 4.81 10.54
C LYS A 15 9.39 5.54 9.43
N ILE A 16 8.65 6.16 8.52
CA ILE A 16 9.22 6.92 7.39
C ILE A 16 10.01 8.12 7.93
N THR A 17 9.42 8.92 8.83
CA THR A 17 10.10 10.07 9.44
C THR A 17 11.38 9.64 10.16
N ALA A 18 11.36 8.52 10.87
CA ALA A 18 12.53 7.98 11.57
C ALA A 18 13.66 7.62 10.60
N VAL A 19 13.36 6.86 9.53
CA VAL A 19 14.36 6.48 8.51
C VAL A 19 14.91 7.72 7.80
N LEU A 20 14.03 8.64 7.38
CA LEU A 20 14.46 9.86 6.70
C LEU A 20 15.33 10.76 7.58
N SER A 21 15.03 10.85 8.87
CA SER A 21 15.82 11.66 9.81
C SER A 21 17.24 11.11 10.00
N VAL A 22 17.42 9.78 9.90
CA VAL A 22 18.74 9.13 9.90
C VAL A 22 19.47 9.38 8.57
N TRP A 23 18.80 9.21 7.44
CA TRP A 23 19.41 9.39 6.10
C TRP A 23 19.71 10.85 5.75
N THR A 24 19.01 11.81 6.35
CA THR A 24 19.27 13.24 6.18
C THR A 24 20.24 13.80 7.23
N GLU A 25 20.89 12.92 8.00
CA GLU A 25 21.86 13.25 9.06
C GLU A 25 21.32 14.18 10.17
N LYS A 26 20.00 14.41 10.21
CA LYS A 26 19.35 15.24 11.24
C LYS A 26 19.44 14.60 12.63
N LYS A 27 19.46 13.27 12.70
CA LYS A 27 19.56 12.50 13.94
C LYS A 27 20.41 11.26 13.71
N THR A 28 21.21 10.90 14.72
CA THR A 28 21.98 9.64 14.68
C THR A 28 21.08 8.43 14.94
N THR A 29 21.49 7.27 14.43
CA THR A 29 20.81 5.98 14.65
C THR A 29 20.58 5.70 16.14
N THR A 30 21.57 6.00 16.99
CA THR A 30 21.50 5.82 18.44
C THR A 30 20.48 6.76 19.09
N GLN A 31 20.43 8.02 18.66
CA GLN A 31 19.47 9.00 19.15
C GLN A 31 18.03 8.60 18.78
N MET A 32 17.82 8.17 17.53
CA MET A 32 16.52 7.68 17.08
C MET A 32 16.04 6.43 17.83
N CYS A 33 16.96 5.49 18.11
CA CYS A 33 16.63 4.29 18.88
C CYS A 33 16.19 4.64 20.30
N ARG A 34 16.84 5.64 20.94
CA ARG A 34 16.46 6.11 22.28
C ARG A 34 15.11 6.82 22.27
N GLU A 35 14.91 7.75 21.33
CA GLU A 35 13.68 8.56 21.23
C GLU A 35 12.44 7.70 20.97
N LEU A 36 12.54 6.73 20.06
CA LEU A 36 11.43 5.82 19.76
C LEU A 36 11.39 4.59 20.68
N SER A 37 12.37 4.44 21.58
CA SER A 37 12.55 3.26 22.44
C SER A 37 12.52 1.94 21.64
N ILE A 38 13.23 1.93 20.50
CA ILE A 38 13.32 0.79 19.59
C ILE A 38 14.73 0.18 19.61
N SER A 39 14.84 -1.09 19.23
CA SER A 39 16.14 -1.71 19.01
C SER A 39 16.77 -1.25 17.69
N SER A 40 18.10 -1.20 17.66
CA SER A 40 18.86 -0.93 16.43
C SER A 40 18.51 -1.91 15.30
N SER A 41 18.27 -3.18 15.65
CA SER A 41 17.82 -4.20 14.69
C SER A 41 16.48 -3.86 14.02
N LEU A 42 15.53 -3.27 14.75
CA LEU A 42 14.24 -2.87 14.20
C LEU A 42 14.38 -1.66 13.27
N LEU A 43 15.22 -0.69 13.65
CA LEU A 43 15.52 0.45 12.80
C LEU A 43 16.24 0.02 11.51
N ASN A 44 17.16 -0.93 11.59
CA ASN A 44 17.83 -1.51 10.42
C ASN A 44 16.83 -2.22 9.49
N GLN A 45 15.87 -2.95 10.06
CA GLN A 45 14.79 -3.56 9.27
C GLN A 45 13.98 -2.50 8.50
N TRP A 46 13.65 -1.37 9.13
CA TRP A 46 12.92 -0.30 8.45
C TRP A 46 13.74 0.34 7.33
N GLN A 47 15.04 0.53 7.54
CA GLN A 47 15.94 1.02 6.49
C GLN A 47 16.01 0.07 5.30
N ASN A 48 16.14 -1.24 5.53
CA ASN A 48 16.13 -2.25 4.46
C ASN A 48 14.81 -2.26 3.69
N GLN A 49 13.68 -2.13 4.39
CA GLN A 49 12.36 -2.03 3.76
C GLN A 49 12.22 -0.77 2.89
N ALA A 50 12.69 0.37 3.41
CA ALA A 50 12.66 1.64 2.68
C ALA A 50 13.54 1.55 1.41
N MET A 51 14.74 0.99 1.52
CA MET A 51 15.65 0.81 0.40
C MET A 51 15.08 -0.14 -0.66
N ALA A 52 14.50 -1.28 -0.26
CA ALA A 52 13.85 -2.21 -1.19
C ALA A 52 12.66 -1.56 -1.92
N ALA A 53 11.87 -0.74 -1.22
CA ALA A 53 10.77 0.01 -1.82
C ALA A 53 11.27 1.05 -2.82
N MET A 54 12.36 1.76 -2.50
CA MET A 54 12.99 2.72 -3.41
C MET A 54 13.52 2.04 -4.67
N VAL A 55 14.25 0.93 -4.53
CA VAL A 55 14.72 0.16 -5.69
C VAL A 55 13.53 -0.31 -6.54
N THR A 56 12.45 -0.77 -5.92
CA THR A 56 11.22 -1.17 -6.64
C THR A 56 10.56 0.01 -7.36
N ALA A 57 10.56 1.20 -6.76
CA ALA A 57 9.94 2.40 -7.33
C ALA A 57 10.78 3.00 -8.47
N LEU A 58 12.11 2.94 -8.34
CA LEU A 58 13.08 3.40 -9.34
C LEU A 58 13.28 2.39 -10.47
N SER A 59 13.00 1.12 -10.22
CA SER A 59 13.06 0.09 -11.27
C SER A 59 12.09 0.44 -12.39
N PRO A 60 12.53 0.46 -13.66
CA PRO A 60 11.66 0.79 -14.78
C PRO A 60 10.50 -0.19 -14.82
N LYS A 61 9.29 0.31 -14.56
CA LYS A 61 8.07 -0.48 -14.72
C LYS A 61 7.97 -0.87 -16.19
N ARG A 62 8.07 -2.16 -16.50
CA ARG A 62 7.81 -2.63 -17.85
C ARG A 62 6.40 -2.17 -18.25
N PRO A 63 6.22 -1.45 -19.36
CA PRO A 63 4.89 -1.11 -19.84
C PRO A 63 4.13 -2.43 -20.07
N GLY A 64 3.04 -2.63 -19.32
CA GLY A 64 2.22 -3.85 -19.39
C GLY A 64 2.20 -4.72 -18.13
N GLN A 65 3.03 -4.46 -17.12
CA GLN A 65 2.88 -5.14 -15.83
C GLN A 65 1.83 -4.43 -14.97
N SER A 66 0.57 -4.44 -15.43
CA SER A 66 -0.54 -4.26 -14.50
C SER A 66 -0.43 -5.41 -13.50
N LYS A 67 -0.23 -5.07 -12.22
CA LYS A 67 -0.36 -6.08 -11.16
C LYS A 67 -1.77 -6.63 -11.32
N ALA A 68 -1.89 -7.88 -11.77
CA ALA A 68 -3.17 -8.55 -11.85
C ALA A 68 -3.85 -8.36 -10.50
N LEU A 69 -4.94 -7.60 -10.48
CA LEU A 69 -5.67 -7.32 -9.25
C LEU A 69 -6.05 -8.68 -8.64
N ASN A 70 -6.08 -8.75 -7.31
CA ASN A 70 -6.50 -9.97 -6.62
C ASN A 70 -7.83 -10.47 -7.25
N PRO A 71 -7.97 -11.76 -7.57
CA PRO A 71 -9.17 -12.28 -8.24
C PRO A 71 -10.48 -11.93 -7.52
N ARG A 72 -10.46 -11.73 -6.19
CA ARG A 72 -11.62 -11.23 -5.44
C ARG A 72 -11.96 -9.77 -5.77
N LEU A 73 -10.96 -8.92 -5.96
CA LEU A 73 -11.15 -7.53 -6.37
C LEU A 73 -11.67 -7.46 -7.80
N ASN A 74 -11.15 -8.30 -8.72
CA ASN A 74 -11.70 -8.38 -10.08
C ASN A 74 -13.18 -8.76 -10.06
N ARG A 75 -13.56 -9.80 -9.31
CA ARG A 75 -14.98 -10.18 -9.14
C ARG A 75 -15.83 -9.07 -8.53
N LEU A 76 -15.26 -8.29 -7.61
CA LEU A 76 -15.97 -7.16 -7.00
C LEU A 76 -16.18 -6.03 -8.00
N ILE A 77 -15.18 -5.73 -8.83
CA ILE A 77 -15.26 -4.74 -9.91
C ILE A 77 -16.31 -5.18 -10.93
N GLU A 78 -16.27 -6.42 -11.39
CA GLU A 78 -17.27 -7.00 -12.31
C GLU A 78 -18.70 -6.94 -11.74
N LYS A 79 -18.86 -7.21 -10.45
CA LYS A 79 -20.19 -7.19 -9.79
C LYS A 79 -20.74 -5.77 -9.58
N ASN A 80 -19.87 -4.77 -9.39
CA ASN A 80 -20.28 -3.41 -9.02
C ASN A 80 -20.18 -2.41 -10.18
N LEU A 81 -19.56 -2.75 -11.32
CA LEU A 81 -19.69 -1.95 -12.52
C LEU A 81 -21.11 -2.18 -13.09
N PRO A 82 -21.96 -1.15 -13.13
CA PRO A 82 -23.24 -1.28 -13.83
C PRO A 82 -22.93 -1.59 -15.30
N ASP A 83 -23.48 -2.71 -15.79
CA ASP A 83 -23.33 -3.11 -17.19
C ASP A 83 -23.77 -1.93 -18.08
N PRO A 84 -22.83 -1.34 -18.86
CA PRO A 84 -23.11 -0.14 -19.65
C PRO A 84 -24.20 -0.38 -20.70
N THR A 85 -24.48 -1.64 -21.02
CA THR A 85 -25.51 -2.02 -21.99
C THR A 85 -26.91 -2.10 -21.37
N LEU A 86 -27.06 -2.23 -20.05
CA LEU A 86 -28.39 -2.33 -19.41
C LEU A 86 -29.24 -1.09 -19.64
N LYS A 87 -28.64 0.10 -19.60
CA LYS A 87 -29.35 1.36 -19.89
C LYS A 87 -29.75 1.44 -21.37
N MET A 88 -28.87 0.99 -22.27
CA MET A 88 -29.11 0.94 -23.72
C MET A 88 -30.24 -0.03 -24.05
N GLN A 89 -30.20 -1.26 -23.51
CA GLN A 89 -31.21 -2.29 -23.69
C GLN A 89 -32.58 -1.87 -23.15
N LYS A 90 -32.63 -1.19 -21.99
CA LYS A 90 -33.88 -0.61 -21.46
C LYS A 90 -34.47 0.43 -22.41
N ARG A 91 -33.63 1.28 -23.01
CA ARG A 91 -34.07 2.29 -23.98
C ARG A 91 -34.55 1.66 -25.28
N LEU A 92 -33.86 0.65 -25.80
CA LEU A 92 -34.26 -0.09 -26.99
C LEU A 92 -35.63 -0.75 -26.80
N ARG A 93 -35.85 -1.45 -25.68
CA ARG A 93 -37.15 -2.07 -25.36
C ARG A 93 -38.29 -1.06 -25.19
N ALA A 94 -37.99 0.16 -24.72
CA ALA A 94 -39.00 1.20 -24.61
C ALA A 94 -39.44 1.71 -25.99
N ILE A 95 -38.53 1.76 -26.96
CA ILE A 95 -38.82 2.14 -28.35
C ILE A 95 -39.57 0.99 -29.05
N GLU A 96 -39.15 -0.26 -28.87
CA GLU A 96 -39.84 -1.44 -29.43
C GLU A 96 -41.29 -1.59 -28.94
N LYS A 97 -41.58 -1.16 -27.70
CA LYS A 97 -42.95 -1.21 -27.14
C LYS A 97 -43.82 -0.02 -27.51
N ALA A 98 -43.23 1.04 -28.07
CA ALA A 98 -43.93 2.26 -28.47
C ALA A 98 -44.29 2.29 -29.96
N SER A 99 -43.83 1.30 -30.74
CA SER A 99 -44.29 0.97 -32.10
C SER A 99 -45.34 -0.15 -32.06
#